data_AF-A0A3D4YL78-F1
#
_entry.id   AF-A0A3D4YL78-F1
#
_cell.length_a   1.000
_cell.length_b   1.000
_cell.length_c   1.000
_cell.angle_alpha   90.00
_cell.angle_beta   90.00
_cell.angle_gamma   90.00
#
_symmetry.space_group_name_H-M   'P 1'
#
loop_
_entity.id
_entity.type
_entity.pdbx_description
1 polymer ?
#
loop_
_entity_poly.entity_id
_entity_poly.type
_entity_poly.pdbx_seq_one_letter_code
_entity_poly.pdbx_strand_id
1 'polypeptide(L)'
;MQRRQFGHQAKSAGRAVYFELLLNRMQVVLARDYGSFLPLGRSAFERLLPDLAAWLPAESLQTIVTAYMGHAGYAQAGTEREAPVELRRRALDGIEAAHRNALDALRSRLFSEQEIAALSRLGGPYAIGAPISELPTSDARPARS
;
A
#
# COMPACT_ATOMS: atom_id res chain seq x y z
N MET A 1 14.47 26.75 13.43
CA MET A 1 13.34 26.58 12.50
C MET A 1 13.55 25.47 11.46
N GLN A 2 14.79 25.23 10.97
CA GLN A 2 15.11 24.19 9.97
C GLN A 2 14.62 22.76 10.31
N ARG A 3 14.84 22.25 11.53
CA ARG A 3 14.45 20.86 11.91
C ARG A 3 12.95 20.56 11.76
N ARG A 4 12.07 21.55 12.02
CA ARG A 4 10.61 21.39 11.88
C ARG A 4 10.20 21.31 10.41
N GLN A 5 10.82 22.12 9.55
CA GLN A 5 10.57 22.11 8.11
C GLN A 5 10.98 20.78 7.46
N PHE A 6 12.16 20.25 7.81
CA PHE A 6 12.61 18.93 7.35
C PHE A 6 11.65 17.81 7.75
N GLY A 7 11.16 17.82 9.00
CA GLY A 7 10.19 16.82 9.46
C GLY A 7 8.85 16.88 8.73
N HIS A 8 8.35 18.07 8.39
CA HIS A 8 7.11 18.22 7.60
C HIS A 8 7.29 17.76 6.15
N GLN A 9 8.42 18.11 5.52
CA GLN A 9 8.72 17.68 4.16
C GLN A 9 8.86 16.16 4.07
N ALA A 10 9.57 15.53 5.00
CA ALA A 10 9.73 14.08 5.05
C ALA A 10 8.39 13.35 5.28
N LYS A 11 7.53 13.88 6.15
CA LYS A 11 6.17 13.33 6.32
C LYS A 11 5.31 13.47 5.07
N SER A 12 5.41 14.60 4.36
CA SER A 12 4.71 14.78 3.09
C SER A 12 5.21 13.78 2.04
N ALA A 13 6.52 13.61 1.92
CA ALA A 13 7.15 12.63 1.05
C ALA A 13 6.70 11.20 1.38
N GLY A 14 6.71 10.82 2.66
CA GLY A 14 6.22 9.52 3.10
C GLY A 14 4.75 9.30 2.83
N ARG A 15 3.89 10.33 2.95
CA ARG A 15 2.47 10.22 2.61
C ARG A 15 2.26 9.98 1.10
N ALA A 16 3.05 10.62 0.24
CA ALA A 16 3.00 10.36 -1.20
C ALA A 16 3.35 8.89 -1.53
N VAL A 17 4.41 8.36 -0.93
CA VAL A 17 4.81 6.95 -1.10
C VAL A 17 3.79 5.99 -0.47
N TYR A 18 3.19 6.34 0.67
CA TYR A 18 2.11 5.56 1.29
C TYR A 18 0.91 5.39 0.35
N PHE A 19 0.45 6.46 -0.31
CA PHE A 19 -0.67 6.36 -1.23
C PHE A 19 -0.32 5.64 -2.54
N GLU A 20 0.91 5.78 -3.04
CA GLU A 20 1.39 4.97 -4.18
C GLU A 20 1.39 3.47 -3.84
N LEU A 21 1.92 3.09 -2.68
CA LEU A 21 1.88 1.71 -2.18
C LEU A 21 0.46 1.19 -2.00
N LEU A 22 -0.46 2.03 -1.52
CA LEU A 22 -1.86 1.67 -1.36
C LEU A 22 -2.49 1.34 -2.71
N LEU A 23 -2.31 2.20 -3.71
CA LEU A 23 -2.81 1.96 -5.06
C LEU A 23 -2.18 0.70 -5.67
N ASN A 24 -0.88 0.50 -5.51
CA ASN A 24 -0.20 -0.70 -5.99
C ASN A 24 -0.77 -1.96 -5.34
N ARG A 25 -1.01 -1.96 -4.02
CA ARG A 25 -1.64 -3.08 -3.31
C ARG A 25 -3.01 -3.40 -3.92
N MET A 26 -3.83 -2.38 -4.22
CA MET A 26 -5.13 -2.59 -4.86
C MET A 26 -4.99 -3.32 -6.20
N GLN A 27 -4.00 -2.93 -7.01
CA GLN A 27 -3.75 -3.61 -8.29
C GLN A 27 -3.26 -5.04 -8.11
N VAL A 28 -2.43 -5.31 -7.10
CA VAL A 28 -1.99 -6.67 -6.76
C VAL A 28 -3.18 -7.55 -6.37
N VAL A 29 -4.10 -7.03 -5.55
CA VAL A 29 -5.33 -7.76 -5.16
C VAL A 29 -6.21 -8.02 -6.39
N LEU A 30 -6.40 -7.02 -7.26
CA LEU A 30 -7.18 -7.18 -8.49
C LEU A 30 -6.57 -8.22 -9.45
N ALA A 31 -5.25 -8.23 -9.58
CA ALA A 31 -4.53 -9.23 -10.36
C ALA A 31 -4.67 -10.63 -9.76
N ARG A 32 -4.59 -10.75 -8.43
CA ARG A 32 -4.70 -12.04 -7.72
C ARG A 32 -6.10 -12.65 -7.84
N ASP A 33 -7.12 -11.83 -7.60
CA ASP A 33 -8.49 -12.32 -7.45
C ASP A 33 -9.20 -12.43 -8.81
N TYR A 34 -8.85 -11.54 -9.76
CA TYR A 34 -9.54 -11.42 -11.05
C TYR A 34 -8.63 -11.56 -12.27
N GLY A 35 -7.31 -11.74 -12.10
CA GLY A 35 -6.37 -11.82 -13.21
C GLY A 35 -6.20 -10.52 -14.00
N SER A 36 -6.62 -9.38 -13.43
CA SER A 36 -6.52 -8.06 -14.08
C SER A 36 -5.23 -7.37 -13.69
N PHE A 37 -4.25 -7.37 -14.60
CA PHE A 37 -2.93 -6.80 -14.37
C PHE A 37 -2.86 -5.36 -14.89
N LEU A 38 -2.97 -4.40 -13.97
CA LEU A 38 -2.69 -2.98 -14.23
C LEU A 38 -1.25 -2.64 -13.82
N PRO A 39 -0.58 -1.67 -14.50
CA PRO A 39 0.78 -1.28 -14.14
C PRO A 39 0.89 -0.76 -12.70
N LEU A 40 1.96 -1.12 -12.00
CA LEU A 40 2.29 -0.59 -10.69
C LEU A 40 3.10 0.71 -10.82
N GLY A 41 2.79 1.70 -9.98
CA GLY A 41 3.49 2.99 -9.95
C GLY A 41 4.75 2.95 -9.09
N ARG A 42 5.81 3.66 -9.50
CA ARG A 42 7.09 3.74 -8.77
C ARG A 42 7.65 5.16 -8.68
N SER A 43 6.98 6.14 -9.30
CA SER A 43 7.53 7.47 -9.52
C SER A 43 7.66 8.27 -8.23
N ALA A 44 6.73 8.11 -7.28
CA ALA A 44 6.83 8.76 -5.98
C ALA A 44 8.01 8.19 -5.20
N PHE A 45 8.16 6.86 -5.16
CA PHE A 45 9.26 6.21 -4.44
C PHE A 45 10.63 6.58 -5.00
N GLU A 46 10.85 6.49 -6.31
CA GLU A 46 12.14 6.83 -6.93
C GLU A 46 12.55 8.28 -6.65
N ARG A 47 11.60 9.20 -6.78
CA ARG A 47 11.84 10.63 -6.57
C ARG A 47 12.11 10.97 -5.09
N LEU A 48 11.48 10.26 -4.17
CA LEU A 48 11.47 10.60 -2.73
C LEU A 48 12.34 9.67 -1.88
N LEU A 49 12.98 8.66 -2.49
CA LEU A 49 13.86 7.72 -1.79
C LEU A 49 14.95 8.41 -0.95
N PRO A 50 15.64 9.47 -1.42
CA PRO A 50 16.63 10.16 -0.59
C PRO A 50 16.03 10.76 0.69
N ASP A 51 14.86 11.40 0.57
CA ASP A 51 14.17 12.01 1.72
C ASP A 51 13.70 10.95 2.72
N LEU A 52 13.22 9.81 2.22
CA LEU A 52 12.85 8.67 3.06
C LEU A 52 14.05 8.06 3.75
N ALA A 53 15.18 7.87 3.06
CA ALA A 53 16.38 7.29 3.62
C ALA A 53 17.01 8.17 4.71
N ALA A 54 16.89 9.49 4.59
CA ALA A 54 17.35 10.43 5.61
C ALA A 54 16.45 10.43 6.86
N TRP A 55 15.18 10.04 6.73
CA TRP A 55 14.18 10.17 7.80
C TRP A 55 13.81 8.85 8.48
N LEU A 56 13.79 7.74 7.73
CA LEU A 56 13.35 6.44 8.23
C LEU A 56 14.51 5.59 8.79
N PRO A 57 14.23 4.77 9.82
CA PRO A 57 15.15 3.70 10.20
C PRO A 57 15.37 2.71 9.05
N ALA A 58 16.56 2.11 8.98
CA ALA A 58 16.96 1.20 7.91
C ALA A 58 15.97 0.03 7.72
N GLU A 59 15.48 -0.57 8.80
CA GLU A 59 14.50 -1.67 8.76
C GLU A 59 13.17 -1.28 8.08
N SER A 60 12.73 -0.04 8.32
CA SER A 60 11.49 0.48 7.72
C SER A 60 11.69 0.81 6.26
N LEU A 61 12.85 1.38 5.92
CA LEU A 61 13.22 1.61 4.53
C LEU A 61 13.33 0.29 3.75
N GLN A 62 13.95 -0.73 4.33
CA GLN A 62 14.06 -2.05 3.73
C GLN A 62 12.67 -2.66 3.46
N THR A 63 11.75 -2.57 4.42
CA THR A 63 10.38 -3.07 4.25
C THR A 63 9.68 -2.40 3.06
N ILE A 64 9.86 -1.09 2.89
CA ILE A 64 9.30 -0.35 1.75
C ILE A 64 9.97 -0.80 0.44
N VAL A 65 11.30 -0.88 0.41
CA VAL A 65 12.06 -1.32 -0.77
C VAL A 65 11.62 -2.72 -1.22
N THR A 66 11.39 -3.64 -0.28
CA THR A 66 10.92 -5.01 -0.58
C THR A 66 9.58 -5.00 -1.32
N ALA A 67 8.64 -4.13 -0.96
CA ALA A 67 7.37 -4.00 -1.69
C ALA A 67 7.60 -3.59 -3.15
N TYR A 68 8.48 -2.61 -3.41
CA TYR A 68 8.82 -2.15 -4.76
C TYR A 68 9.62 -3.18 -5.57
N MET A 69 10.47 -3.99 -4.93
CA MET A 69 11.16 -5.11 -5.60
C MET A 69 10.16 -6.16 -6.10
N GLY A 70 9.03 -6.33 -5.41
CA GLY A 70 7.95 -7.22 -5.83
C GLY A 70 7.32 -6.87 -7.19
N HIS A 71 7.56 -5.66 -7.72
CA HIS A 71 7.02 -5.23 -9.01
C HIS A 71 7.51 -6.08 -10.18
N ALA A 72 8.76 -6.56 -10.11
CA ALA A 72 9.30 -7.45 -11.14
C ALA A 72 8.53 -8.79 -11.17
N GLY A 73 8.29 -9.38 -9.99
CA GLY A 73 7.49 -10.60 -9.87
C GLY A 73 6.04 -10.40 -10.30
N TYR A 74 5.45 -9.22 -10.00
CA TYR A 74 4.11 -8.87 -10.46
C TYR A 74 4.03 -8.78 -12.00
N ALA A 75 4.99 -8.11 -12.63
CA ALA A 75 5.05 -8.00 -14.09
C ALA A 75 5.22 -9.38 -14.75
N GLN A 76 6.10 -10.22 -14.20
CA GLN A 76 6.32 -11.58 -14.67
C GLN A 76 5.03 -12.43 -14.55
N ALA A 77 4.32 -12.34 -13.42
CA ALA A 77 3.06 -13.04 -13.21
C ALA A 77 1.97 -12.65 -14.23
N GLY A 78 2.00 -11.41 -14.74
CA GLY A 78 1.09 -10.95 -15.79
C GLY A 78 1.43 -11.48 -17.19
N THR A 79 2.71 -11.73 -17.47
CA THR A 79 3.18 -12.23 -18.77
C THR A 79 3.17 -13.76 -18.86
N GLU A 80 3.48 -14.46 -17.77
CA GLU A 80 3.68 -15.91 -17.77
C GLU A 80 2.37 -16.66 -17.56
N ARG A 81 1.56 -16.72 -18.63
CA ARG A 81 0.23 -17.35 -18.61
C ARG A 81 0.27 -18.87 -18.45
N GLU A 82 1.40 -19.51 -18.76
CA GLU A 82 1.62 -20.96 -18.67
C GLU A 82 1.85 -21.44 -17.24
N ALA A 83 2.24 -20.56 -16.32
CA ALA A 83 2.42 -20.92 -14.92
C ALA A 83 1.08 -21.33 -14.29
N PRO A 84 1.03 -22.41 -13.48
CA PRO A 84 -0.17 -22.83 -12.77
C PRO A 84 -0.80 -21.68 -11.99
N VAL A 85 -2.13 -21.56 -12.06
CA VAL A 85 -2.89 -20.45 -11.43
C VAL A 85 -2.57 -20.32 -9.93
N GLU A 86 -2.37 -21.43 -9.24
CA GLU A 86 -2.07 -21.42 -7.80
C GLU A 86 -0.65 -20.99 -7.47
N LEU A 87 0.31 -21.26 -8.36
CA LEU A 87 1.67 -20.75 -8.21
C LEU A 87 1.67 -19.22 -8.38
N ARG A 88 0.93 -18.72 -9.37
CA ARG A 88 0.76 -17.29 -9.63
C ARG A 88 0.06 -16.59 -8.47
N ARG A 89 -1.01 -17.17 -7.93
CA ARG A 89 -1.71 -16.64 -6.75
C ARG A 89 -0.80 -16.57 -5.53
N ARG A 90 -0.03 -17.62 -5.24
CA ARG A 90 0.95 -17.60 -4.13
C ARG A 90 2.00 -16.51 -4.29
N ALA A 91 2.49 -16.28 -5.51
CA ALA A 91 3.43 -15.20 -5.76
C ALA A 91 2.78 -13.82 -5.49
N LEU A 92 1.53 -13.63 -5.94
CA LEU A 92 0.77 -12.40 -5.70
C LEU A 92 0.42 -12.20 -4.23
N ASP A 93 0.16 -13.26 -3.45
CA ASP A 93 -0.01 -13.19 -2.00
C ASP A 93 1.24 -12.68 -1.30
N GLY A 94 2.42 -13.16 -1.70
CA GLY A 94 3.70 -12.67 -1.18
C GLY A 94 3.92 -11.19 -1.48
N ILE A 95 3.57 -10.75 -2.69
CA ILE A 95 3.69 -9.34 -3.10
C ILE A 95 2.68 -8.46 -2.36
N GLU A 96 1.44 -8.93 -2.18
CA GLU A 96 0.41 -8.24 -1.38
C GLU A 96 0.86 -8.08 0.07
N ALA A 97 1.40 -9.14 0.68
CA ALA A 97 1.91 -9.10 2.04
C ALA A 97 3.06 -8.11 2.19
N ALA A 98 3.97 -8.04 1.22
CA ALA A 98 5.05 -7.04 1.22
C ALA A 98 4.50 -5.60 1.18
N HIS A 99 3.48 -5.33 0.35
CA HIS A 99 2.83 -4.02 0.31
C HIS A 99 2.11 -3.70 1.62
N ARG A 100 1.39 -4.66 2.21
CA ARG A 100 0.75 -4.50 3.53
C ARG A 100 1.76 -4.13 4.61
N ASN A 101 2.86 -4.86 4.70
CA ASN A 101 3.90 -4.60 5.69
C ASN A 101 4.53 -3.21 5.51
N ALA A 102 4.74 -2.78 4.27
CA ALA A 102 5.24 -1.43 3.98
C ALA A 102 4.23 -0.33 4.39
N LEU A 103 2.94 -0.55 4.12
CA LEU A 103 1.87 0.35 4.56
C LEU A 103 1.82 0.47 6.08
N ASP A 104 1.90 -0.64 6.81
CA ASP A 104 1.92 -0.64 8.29
C ASP A 104 3.15 0.10 8.85
N ALA A 105 4.34 -0.14 8.27
CA ALA A 105 5.58 0.51 8.66
C ALA A 105 5.53 2.03 8.48
N LEU A 106 4.88 2.51 7.41
CA LEU A 106 4.70 3.92 7.15
C LEU A 106 3.57 4.53 7.99
N ARG A 107 2.47 3.80 8.18
CA ARG A 107 1.23 4.31 8.78
C ARG A 107 1.45 4.83 10.20
N SER A 108 2.13 4.04 11.03
CA SER A 108 2.45 4.37 12.42
C SER A 108 3.34 5.63 12.58
N ARG A 109 4.05 6.02 11.53
CA ARG A 109 5.00 7.14 11.54
C ARG A 109 4.46 8.42 10.89
N LEU A 110 3.57 8.27 9.92
CA LEU A 110 3.08 9.37 9.08
C LEU A 110 1.77 9.97 9.56
N PHE A 111 0.96 9.21 10.30
CA PHE A 111 -0.39 9.58 10.67
C PHE A 111 -0.57 9.53 12.18
N SER A 112 -1.33 10.49 12.70
CA SER A 112 -1.89 10.43 14.04
C SER A 112 -2.93 9.32 14.15
N GLU A 113 -3.25 8.90 15.38
CA GLU A 113 -4.29 7.90 15.63
C GLU A 113 -5.65 8.30 15.05
N GLN A 114 -5.98 9.58 15.07
CA GLN A 114 -7.22 10.12 14.49
C GLN A 114 -7.23 9.98 12.95
N GLU A 115 -6.12 10.31 12.29
CA GLU A 115 -5.97 10.12 10.83
C GLU A 115 -6.01 8.62 10.47
N ILE A 116 -5.38 7.77 11.29
CA ILE A 116 -5.45 6.30 11.13
C ILE A 116 -6.90 5.82 11.22
N ALA A 117 -7.65 6.25 12.23
CA ALA A 117 -9.05 5.88 12.40
C ALA A 117 -9.93 6.40 11.24
N ALA A 118 -9.65 7.60 10.71
CA ALA A 118 -10.34 8.12 9.54
C ALA A 118 -10.05 7.29 8.27
N LEU A 119 -8.78 6.93 8.02
CA LEU A 119 -8.41 6.07 6.90
C LEU A 119 -9.10 4.71 6.98
N SER A 120 -9.16 4.08 8.16
CA SER A 120 -9.84 2.79 8.35
C SER A 120 -11.35 2.84 8.09
N ARG A 121 -12.03 3.94 8.42
CA ARG A 121 -13.48 4.09 8.24
C ARG A 121 -13.91 4.17 6.78
N LEU A 122 -13.03 4.61 5.88
CA LEU A 122 -13.28 4.67 4.43
C LEU A 122 -13.04 3.32 3.73
N GLY A 123 -13.12 2.21 4.48
CA GLY A 123 -12.69 0.87 4.05
C GLY A 123 -11.23 0.57 4.38
N GLY A 124 -10.41 1.57 4.69
CA GLY A 124 -9.02 1.34 5.08
C GLY A 124 -8.15 0.70 3.98
N PRO A 125 -6.83 0.65 4.19
CA PRO A 125 -5.92 -0.01 3.27
C PRO A 125 -6.14 -1.53 3.17
N TYR A 126 -7.02 -2.12 4.02
CA TYR A 126 -7.16 -3.57 4.20
C TYR A 126 -8.54 -4.15 3.85
N ALA A 127 -9.60 -3.34 3.66
CA ALA A 127 -10.88 -3.93 3.25
C ALA A 127 -10.87 -4.47 1.80
N ILE A 128 -9.87 -4.09 1.02
CA ILE A 128 -9.71 -4.57 -0.35
C ILE A 128 -9.15 -5.99 -0.29
N GLY A 129 -10.04 -6.96 -0.52
CA GLY A 129 -9.80 -8.40 -0.42
C GLY A 129 -10.51 -9.11 0.74
N ALA A 130 -11.25 -8.39 1.60
CA ALA A 130 -12.10 -9.02 2.61
C ALA A 130 -13.32 -9.68 1.93
N PRO A 131 -13.76 -10.87 2.38
CA PRO A 131 -15.01 -11.45 1.90
C PRO A 131 -16.14 -10.44 2.11
N ILE A 132 -17.07 -10.32 1.16
CA ILE A 132 -18.16 -9.31 1.16
C ILE A 132 -18.94 -9.30 2.50
N SER A 133 -18.97 -10.43 3.21
CA SER A 133 -19.57 -10.59 4.53
C SER A 133 -18.93 -9.75 5.66
N GLU A 134 -17.73 -9.19 5.47
CA GLU A 134 -16.99 -8.42 6.48
C GLU A 134 -16.98 -6.91 6.21
N LEU A 135 -17.59 -6.45 5.10
CA LEU A 135 -17.76 -5.03 4.86
C LEU A 135 -18.88 -4.49 5.77
N PRO A 136 -18.65 -3.38 6.51
CA PRO A 136 -19.71 -2.77 7.29
C PRO A 136 -20.85 -2.33 6.36
N THR A 137 -22.03 -2.93 6.52
CA THR A 137 -23.24 -2.51 5.83
C THR A 137 -23.49 -1.04 6.16
N SER A 138 -23.52 -0.20 5.13
CA SER A 138 -23.82 1.22 5.20
C SER A 138 -25.29 1.47 5.58
N ASP A 139 -25.69 1.11 6.79
CA ASP A 139 -26.97 1.50 7.38
C ASP A 139 -26.76 2.66 8.35
N ALA A 140 -26.69 3.87 7.79
CA ALA A 140 -26.96 5.10 8.51
C ALA A 140 -27.41 6.19 7.54
N ARG A 141 -28.70 6.19 7.18
CA ARG A 141 -29.35 7.44 6.79
C ARG A 141 -29.65 8.23 8.06
N PRO A 142 -29.25 9.51 8.17
CA PRO A 142 -29.74 10.33 9.26
C PRO A 142 -31.24 10.57 9.07
N ALA A 143 -32.03 10.19 10.06
CA ALA A 143 -33.43 10.58 10.15
C ALA A 143 -33.50 12.11 10.20
N ARG A 144 -34.07 12.70 9.15
CA ARG A 144 -34.55 14.08 9.17
C ARG A 144 -35.93 14.08 9.82
N SER A 145 -36.08 14.81 10.91
CA SER A 145 -37.25 15.59 11.39
C SER A 145 -37.25 15.61 12.91
#